data_AF-A0AAW0JRH4-F1
#
_entry.id   AF-A0AAW0JRH4-F1
#
_cell.length_a   1.000
_cell.length_b   1.000
_cell.length_c   1.000
_cell.angle_alpha   90.00
_cell.angle_beta   90.00
_cell.angle_gamma   90.00
#
_symmetry.space_group_name_H-M   'P 1'
#
loop_
_entity.id
_entity.type
_entity.pdbx_description
1 polymer ?
#
loop_
_entity_poly.entity_id
_entity_poly.type
_entity_poly.pdbx_seq_one_letter_code
_entity_poly.pdbx_strand_id
1 'polypeptide(L)'
;MSGVPGLKAERFEEGMAVKHCALSLVGEPIMYPEINRLLKLLHQHGISSFLVTNAQFPEEIRNLTPVTQLYVSVDASTKDSLKKVDRPLFKDFWPRFLDSLKALAAKQQRTVYRLTLVKCWNVDELQAYAELVSLGNPDFIEVKGVTYCGESAASSLTMANVPWHEEVVRFVQELVALLPDYEIACEHEHSNCLLIGHKKFKVSGEWWTWIDYSRFQELVLQYEQSGGAKTFSARDYMARTPQWALFGARERGFDPKDTRYQRKNKAKDISGC
;
A
#
# COMPACT_ATOMS: atom_id res chain seq x y z
N MET A 1 -34.20 -14.42 14.86
CA MET A 1 -32.75 -14.12 14.89
C MET A 1 -32.59 -12.64 14.64
N SER A 2 -32.08 -11.90 15.62
CA SER A 2 -31.91 -10.45 15.56
C SER A 2 -30.75 -10.13 14.62
N GLY A 3 -31.04 -9.90 13.33
CA GLY A 3 -30.02 -9.53 12.34
C GLY A 3 -29.56 -8.07 12.52
N VAL A 4 -28.32 -7.78 12.13
CA VAL A 4 -27.80 -6.40 12.08
C VAL A 4 -28.50 -5.65 10.93
N PRO A 5 -29.18 -4.52 11.19
CA PRO A 5 -29.85 -3.75 10.13
C PRO A 5 -28.88 -3.36 9.01
N GLY A 6 -29.26 -3.63 7.75
CA GLY A 6 -28.45 -3.32 6.57
C GLY A 6 -27.42 -4.38 6.16
N LEU A 7 -27.28 -5.48 6.91
CA LEU A 7 -26.43 -6.60 6.52
C LEU A 7 -27.03 -7.35 5.31
N LYS A 8 -26.26 -7.45 4.23
CA LYS A 8 -26.61 -8.30 3.07
C LYS A 8 -26.15 -9.73 3.35
N ALA A 9 -27.07 -10.69 3.32
CA ALA A 9 -26.77 -12.10 3.64
C ALA A 9 -25.63 -12.67 2.79
N GLU A 10 -25.65 -12.40 1.48
CA GLU A 10 -24.60 -12.84 0.54
C GLU A 10 -23.20 -12.32 0.93
N ARG A 11 -23.10 -11.06 1.39
CA ARG A 11 -21.84 -10.45 1.84
C ARG A 11 -21.36 -11.02 3.18
N PHE A 12 -22.30 -11.41 4.03
CA PHE A 12 -21.98 -12.08 5.30
C PHE A 12 -21.39 -13.47 5.03
N GLU A 13 -22.03 -14.26 4.17
CA GLU A 13 -21.54 -15.58 3.77
C GLU A 13 -20.18 -15.49 3.06
N GLU A 14 -20.01 -14.52 2.16
CA GLU A 14 -18.72 -14.22 1.51
C GLU A 14 -17.63 -13.87 2.54
N GLY A 15 -17.95 -13.02 3.52
CA GLY A 15 -17.02 -12.59 4.57
C GLY A 15 -16.56 -13.71 5.52
N MET A 16 -17.34 -14.79 5.64
CA MET A 16 -16.95 -15.98 6.42
C MET A 16 -15.95 -16.87 5.67
N ALA A 17 -15.82 -16.72 4.34
CA ALA A 17 -14.89 -17.47 3.51
C ALA A 17 -13.66 -16.61 3.17
N VAL A 18 -12.65 -16.62 4.05
CA VAL A 18 -11.44 -15.80 3.91
C VAL A 18 -10.74 -16.04 2.57
N LYS A 19 -10.45 -14.95 1.85
CA LYS A 19 -9.66 -14.94 0.59
C LYS A 19 -8.35 -14.21 0.70
N HIS A 20 -8.23 -13.29 1.65
CA HIS A 20 -7.11 -12.37 1.76
C HIS A 20 -6.69 -12.23 3.23
N CYS A 21 -5.39 -12.29 3.48
CA CYS A 21 -4.81 -12.06 4.80
C CYS A 21 -3.90 -10.83 4.76
N ALA A 22 -4.26 -9.80 5.52
CA ALA A 22 -3.45 -8.61 5.73
C ALA A 22 -2.64 -8.75 7.03
N LEU A 23 -1.34 -9.00 6.89
CA LEU A 23 -0.38 -9.05 7.98
C LEU A 23 0.12 -7.62 8.24
N SER A 24 -0.73 -6.80 8.87
CA SER A 24 -0.51 -5.35 8.99
C SER A 24 -1.21 -4.67 10.17
N LEU A 25 -1.65 -5.43 11.18
CA LEU A 25 -2.48 -4.90 12.27
C LEU A 25 -1.65 -4.14 13.32
N VAL A 26 -0.85 -4.86 14.11
CA VAL A 26 0.01 -4.32 15.16
C VAL A 26 1.29 -5.14 15.21
N GLY A 27 2.40 -4.47 15.53
CA GLY A 27 3.73 -5.09 15.58
C GLY A 27 4.38 -5.21 14.21
N GLU A 28 5.48 -5.95 14.16
CA GLU A 28 6.26 -6.18 12.95
C GLU A 28 6.16 -7.66 12.53
N PRO A 29 5.32 -8.00 11.53
CA PRO A 29 4.99 -9.38 11.20
C PRO A 29 6.22 -10.17 10.72
N ILE A 30 7.18 -9.51 10.08
CA ILE A 30 8.37 -10.17 9.54
C ILE A 30 9.33 -10.67 10.64
N MET A 31 9.19 -10.18 11.87
CA MET A 31 9.94 -10.70 13.03
C MET A 31 9.45 -12.08 13.49
N TYR A 32 8.27 -12.53 13.05
CA TYR A 32 7.74 -13.81 13.47
C TYR A 32 8.59 -14.96 12.90
N PRO A 33 9.20 -15.84 13.73
CA PRO A 33 10.16 -16.83 13.23
C PRO A 33 9.58 -17.82 12.21
N GLU A 34 8.27 -18.05 12.27
CA GLU A 34 7.56 -18.98 11.38
C GLU A 34 6.79 -18.24 10.26
N ILE A 35 7.17 -17.00 9.93
CA ILE A 35 6.46 -16.18 8.93
C ILE A 35 6.35 -16.87 7.57
N ASN A 36 7.43 -17.50 7.09
CA ASN A 36 7.41 -18.24 5.83
C ASN A 36 6.51 -19.48 5.89
N ARG A 37 6.44 -20.15 7.04
CA ARG A 37 5.51 -21.28 7.25
C ARG A 37 4.07 -20.81 7.24
N LEU A 38 3.77 -19.67 7.89
CA LEU A 38 2.44 -19.07 7.87
C LEU A 38 2.03 -18.68 6.44
N LEU A 39 2.91 -18.03 5.68
CA LEU A 39 2.66 -17.64 4.29
C LEU A 39 2.32 -18.86 3.42
N LYS A 40 3.13 -19.92 3.53
CA LYS A 40 2.87 -21.20 2.85
C LYS A 40 1.50 -21.77 3.21
N LEU A 41 1.14 -21.81 4.50
CA LEU A 41 -0.16 -22.30 4.93
C LEU A 41 -1.32 -21.47 4.36
N LEU A 42 -1.18 -20.14 4.30
CA LEU A 42 -2.18 -19.27 3.68
C LEU A 42 -2.38 -19.60 2.20
N HIS A 43 -1.29 -19.71 1.43
CA HIS A 43 -1.33 -19.99 0.00
C HIS A 43 -1.89 -21.39 -0.30
N GLN A 44 -1.56 -22.39 0.52
CA GLN A 44 -2.15 -23.73 0.41
C GLN A 44 -3.69 -23.75 0.59
N HIS A 45 -4.25 -22.77 1.30
CA HIS A 45 -5.69 -22.60 1.45
C HIS A 45 -6.29 -21.62 0.43
N GLY A 46 -5.50 -21.20 -0.58
CA GLY A 46 -5.94 -20.23 -1.59
C GLY A 46 -6.12 -18.81 -1.04
N ILE A 47 -5.50 -18.49 0.10
CA ILE A 47 -5.59 -17.16 0.73
C ILE A 47 -4.40 -16.33 0.28
N SER A 48 -4.63 -15.18 -0.35
CA SER A 48 -3.55 -14.26 -0.74
C SER A 48 -2.97 -13.53 0.48
N SER A 49 -1.70 -13.13 0.43
CA SER A 49 -1.01 -12.50 1.55
C SER A 49 -0.50 -11.09 1.23
N PHE A 50 -0.81 -10.15 2.11
CA PHE A 50 -0.31 -8.77 2.08
C PHE A 50 0.50 -8.55 3.35
N LEU A 51 1.82 -8.44 3.24
CA LEU A 51 2.70 -8.26 4.39
C LEU A 51 3.22 -6.83 4.43
N VAL A 52 3.08 -6.16 5.56
CA VAL A 52 3.60 -4.80 5.78
C VAL A 52 4.77 -4.86 6.76
N THR A 53 5.87 -4.20 6.42
CA THR A 53 7.05 -4.05 7.29
C THR A 53 7.47 -2.59 7.44
N ASN A 54 8.07 -2.24 8.57
CA ASN A 54 8.69 -0.94 8.84
C ASN A 54 10.13 -0.79 8.30
N ALA A 55 10.61 -1.76 7.50
CA ALA A 55 11.94 -1.75 6.90
C ALA A 55 13.10 -1.71 7.92
N GLN A 56 12.97 -2.39 9.05
CA GLN A 56 14.06 -2.53 10.04
C GLN A 56 14.78 -3.90 9.98
N PHE A 57 14.30 -4.82 9.14
CA PHE A 57 14.66 -6.23 9.11
C PHE A 57 15.08 -6.69 7.70
N PRO A 58 16.23 -6.21 7.19
CA PRO A 58 16.63 -6.45 5.81
C PRO A 58 16.91 -7.92 5.51
N GLU A 59 17.48 -8.69 6.45
CA GLU A 59 17.75 -10.11 6.24
C GLU A 59 16.45 -10.92 6.14
N GLU A 60 15.47 -10.58 6.94
CA GLU A 60 14.15 -11.20 6.94
C GLU A 60 13.42 -10.91 5.62
N ILE A 61 13.56 -9.71 5.05
CA ILE A 61 13.02 -9.39 3.71
C ILE A 61 13.68 -10.27 2.63
N ARG A 62 15.01 -10.45 2.70
CA ARG A 62 15.74 -11.31 1.75
C ARG A 62 15.30 -12.78 1.86
N ASN A 63 15.13 -13.26 3.08
CA ASN A 63 14.73 -14.64 3.38
C ASN A 63 13.21 -14.90 3.21
N LEU A 64 12.41 -13.86 3.02
CA LEU A 64 10.97 -14.00 2.85
C LEU A 64 10.63 -14.80 1.58
N THR A 65 9.82 -15.85 1.71
CA THR A 65 9.27 -16.58 0.56
C THR A 65 8.28 -15.70 -0.22
N PRO A 66 7.86 -16.08 -1.43
CA PRO A 66 6.89 -15.31 -2.19
C PRO A 66 5.65 -14.93 -1.36
N VAL A 67 5.25 -13.66 -1.44
CA VAL A 67 3.97 -13.13 -0.93
C VAL A 67 3.17 -12.57 -2.10
N THR A 68 1.86 -12.37 -1.94
CA THR A 68 1.08 -11.75 -3.01
C THR A 68 1.50 -10.29 -3.21
N GLN A 69 1.71 -9.56 -2.12
CA GLN A 69 2.21 -8.21 -2.12
C GLN A 69 2.99 -7.87 -0.84
N LEU A 70 4.17 -7.28 -1.00
CA LEU A 70 5.04 -6.85 0.09
C LEU A 70 5.06 -5.32 0.18
N TYR A 71 4.71 -4.80 1.33
CA TYR A 71 4.69 -3.38 1.63
C TYR A 71 5.83 -2.99 2.55
N VAL A 72 6.46 -1.86 2.24
CA VAL A 72 7.25 -1.09 3.19
C VAL A 72 6.48 0.18 3.52
N SER A 73 6.25 0.43 4.80
CA SER A 73 5.80 1.75 5.26
C SER A 73 6.99 2.70 5.24
N VAL A 74 6.86 3.80 4.50
CA VAL A 74 7.88 4.87 4.45
C VAL A 74 7.23 6.14 4.98
N ASP A 75 7.27 6.29 6.30
CA ASP A 75 6.62 7.39 7.00
C ASP A 75 7.46 8.68 7.00
N ALA A 76 8.69 8.62 6.51
CA ALA A 76 9.59 9.76 6.43
C ALA A 76 10.68 9.59 5.36
N SER A 77 11.10 10.69 4.73
CA SER A 77 12.06 10.67 3.61
C SER A 77 13.54 10.84 4.01
N THR A 78 13.81 11.33 5.22
CA THR A 78 15.19 11.53 5.73
C THR A 78 15.42 10.81 7.05
N LYS A 79 16.70 10.61 7.41
CA LYS A 79 17.11 10.02 8.70
C LYS A 79 16.52 10.75 9.90
N ASP A 80 16.55 12.09 9.88
CA ASP A 80 16.10 12.91 11.00
C ASP A 80 14.59 12.92 11.14
N SER A 81 13.87 12.98 10.02
CA SER A 81 12.40 12.85 10.03
C SER A 81 11.98 11.45 10.47
N LEU A 82 12.63 10.38 9.98
CA LEU A 82 12.33 9.01 10.38
C LEU A 82 12.55 8.80 11.88
N LYS A 83 13.62 9.35 12.44
CA LYS A 83 13.87 9.28 13.89
C LYS A 83 12.78 9.98 14.71
N LYS A 84 12.26 11.11 14.23
CA LYS A 84 11.23 11.89 14.93
C LYS A 84 9.85 11.21 14.86
N VAL A 85 9.50 10.69 13.68
CA VAL A 85 8.19 10.09 13.41
C VAL A 85 8.11 8.67 13.95
N ASP A 86 9.03 7.79 13.55
CA ASP A 86 8.93 6.34 13.81
C ASP A 86 9.50 5.94 15.17
N ARG A 87 10.34 6.80 15.77
CA ARG A 87 11.02 6.54 17.05
C ARG A 87 11.64 5.13 17.09
N PRO A 88 12.53 4.81 16.13
CA PRO A 88 13.00 3.45 15.92
C PRO A 88 13.79 2.92 17.11
N LEU A 89 13.66 1.61 17.36
CA LEU A 89 14.32 0.92 18.48
C LEU A 89 15.83 0.71 18.24
N PHE A 90 16.22 0.53 16.97
CA PHE A 90 17.59 0.23 16.59
C PHE A 90 18.44 1.50 16.44
N LYS A 91 19.70 1.47 16.88
CA LYS A 91 20.63 2.61 16.72
C LYS A 91 21.03 2.81 15.26
N ASP A 92 21.11 1.73 14.51
CA ASP A 92 21.43 1.63 13.07
C ASP A 92 20.17 1.63 12.18
N PHE A 93 19.06 2.21 12.66
CA PHE A 93 17.77 2.21 11.97
C PHE A 93 17.80 2.73 10.53
N TRP A 94 18.64 3.73 10.24
CA TRP A 94 18.71 4.34 8.91
C TRP A 94 19.45 3.45 7.90
N PRO A 95 20.65 2.93 8.20
CA PRO A 95 21.25 1.87 7.39
C PRO A 95 20.31 0.67 7.15
N ARG A 96 19.64 0.18 8.20
CA ARG A 96 18.65 -0.92 8.10
C ARG A 96 17.52 -0.59 7.15
N PHE A 97 17.00 0.63 7.25
CA PHE A 97 15.97 1.15 6.36
C PHE A 97 16.42 1.12 4.90
N LEU A 98 17.57 1.73 4.59
CA LEU A 98 18.11 1.74 3.22
C LEU A 98 18.40 0.32 2.69
N ASP A 99 18.94 -0.57 3.53
CA ASP A 99 19.22 -1.95 3.13
C ASP A 99 17.94 -2.77 2.95
N SER A 100 16.87 -2.46 3.67
CA SER A 100 15.54 -3.04 3.47
C SER A 100 14.93 -2.58 2.15
N LEU A 101 15.13 -1.32 1.76
CA LEU A 101 14.69 -0.81 0.45
C LEU A 101 15.42 -1.54 -0.69
N LYS A 102 16.73 -1.76 -0.56
CA LYS A 102 17.51 -2.56 -1.54
C LYS A 102 17.07 -4.02 -1.55
N ALA A 103 16.79 -4.61 -0.38
CA ALA A 103 16.28 -5.98 -0.29
C ALA A 103 14.90 -6.11 -0.96
N LEU A 104 14.06 -5.08 -0.85
CA LEU A 104 12.78 -5.00 -1.52
C LEU A 104 12.95 -4.96 -3.05
N ALA A 105 13.89 -4.15 -3.55
CA ALA A 105 14.20 -4.05 -4.99
C ALA A 105 14.58 -5.39 -5.63
N ALA A 106 15.21 -6.29 -4.85
CA ALA A 106 15.62 -7.61 -5.30
C ALA A 106 14.47 -8.63 -5.34
N LYS A 107 13.30 -8.32 -4.76
CA LYS A 107 12.15 -9.22 -4.77
C LYS A 107 11.54 -9.31 -6.17
N GLN A 108 11.09 -10.51 -6.51
CA GLN A 108 10.36 -10.74 -7.77
C GLN A 108 8.85 -10.50 -7.60
N GLN A 109 8.33 -10.70 -6.39
CA GLN A 109 6.93 -10.47 -6.06
C GLN A 109 6.62 -8.98 -5.98
N ARG A 110 5.33 -8.66 -6.02
CA ARG A 110 4.82 -7.29 -6.05
C ARG A 110 5.23 -6.49 -4.81
N THR A 111 5.89 -5.35 -5.02
CA THR A 111 6.44 -4.48 -3.97
C THR A 111 5.75 -3.13 -3.95
N VAL A 112 5.49 -2.60 -2.75
CA VAL A 112 4.78 -1.34 -2.58
C VAL A 112 5.45 -0.49 -1.51
N TYR A 113 5.70 0.78 -1.82
CA TYR A 113 5.93 1.80 -0.79
C TYR A 113 4.62 2.42 -0.39
N ARG A 114 4.33 2.44 0.90
CA ARG A 114 3.17 3.14 1.43
C ARG A 114 3.64 4.39 2.16
N LEU A 115 3.36 5.55 1.56
CA LEU A 115 3.69 6.87 2.11
C LEU A 115 2.47 7.41 2.85
N THR A 116 2.66 7.79 4.10
CA THR A 116 1.64 8.49 4.89
C THR A 116 1.89 10.00 4.79
N LEU A 117 1.08 10.71 4.00
CA LEU A 117 1.24 12.15 3.78
C LEU A 117 0.59 12.95 4.91
N VAL A 118 1.39 13.76 5.58
CA VAL A 118 0.95 14.79 6.52
C VAL A 118 0.98 16.14 5.81
N LYS A 119 0.02 17.03 6.11
CA LYS A 119 -0.04 18.37 5.51
C LYS A 119 1.25 19.18 5.79
N CYS A 120 1.60 20.07 4.85
CA CYS A 120 2.77 20.96 4.86
C CYS A 120 4.11 20.28 4.49
N TRP A 121 4.15 19.59 3.35
CA TRP A 121 5.41 19.13 2.76
C TRP A 121 6.19 20.27 2.09
N ASN A 122 7.48 20.04 1.84
CA ASN A 122 8.34 20.98 1.12
C ASN A 122 9.08 20.28 -0.04
N VAL A 123 9.82 21.07 -0.83
CA VAL A 123 10.56 20.58 -2.01
C VAL A 123 11.69 19.61 -1.61
N ASP A 124 12.39 19.88 -0.51
CA ASP A 124 13.47 19.02 -0.04
C ASP A 124 12.96 17.61 0.34
N GLU A 125 11.76 17.54 0.91
CA GLU A 125 11.09 16.29 1.27
C GLU A 125 10.69 15.48 0.03
N LEU A 126 10.19 16.14 -1.02
CA LEU A 126 9.89 15.51 -2.32
C LEU A 126 11.15 14.90 -2.96
N GLN A 127 12.24 15.65 -2.98
CA GLN A 127 13.52 15.18 -3.54
C GLN A 127 14.04 13.97 -2.76
N ALA A 128 13.98 14.01 -1.43
CA ALA A 128 14.38 12.88 -0.59
C ALA A 128 13.50 11.63 -0.83
N TYR A 129 12.18 11.79 -1.00
CA TYR A 129 11.32 10.67 -1.38
C TYR A 129 11.71 10.10 -2.76
N ALA A 130 12.00 10.95 -3.74
CA ALA A 130 12.41 10.52 -5.07
C ALA A 130 13.73 9.72 -5.05
N GLU A 131 14.68 10.10 -4.18
CA GLU A 131 15.92 9.36 -3.95
C GLU A 131 15.66 7.98 -3.34
N LEU A 132 14.76 7.87 -2.34
CA LEU A 132 14.37 6.59 -1.75
C LEU A 132 13.68 5.67 -2.77
N VAL A 133 12.78 6.22 -3.58
CA VAL A 133 12.12 5.48 -4.67
C VAL A 133 13.14 4.99 -5.68
N SER A 134 14.10 5.83 -6.05
CA SER A 134 15.18 5.44 -6.98
C SER A 134 16.06 4.33 -6.41
N LEU A 135 16.27 4.31 -5.09
CA LEU A 135 17.07 3.29 -4.41
C LEU A 135 16.41 1.91 -4.43
N GLY A 136 15.12 1.82 -4.12
CA GLY A 136 14.43 0.53 -3.99
C GLY A 136 13.51 0.14 -5.14
N ASN A 137 13.27 1.05 -6.09
CA ASN A 137 12.51 0.85 -7.32
C ASN A 137 11.24 -0.02 -7.16
N PRO A 138 10.31 0.33 -6.25
CA PRO A 138 9.13 -0.47 -5.96
C PRO A 138 8.21 -0.57 -7.18
N ASP A 139 7.36 -1.60 -7.24
CA ASP A 139 6.38 -1.71 -8.31
C ASP A 139 5.32 -0.59 -8.24
N PHE A 140 4.94 -0.22 -7.02
CA PHE A 140 3.92 0.77 -6.73
C PHE A 140 4.30 1.67 -5.56
N ILE A 141 3.75 2.88 -5.55
CA ILE A 141 3.79 3.80 -4.43
C ILE A 141 2.36 4.21 -4.11
N GLU A 142 1.88 3.82 -2.94
CA GLU A 142 0.60 4.26 -2.39
C GLU A 142 0.84 5.50 -1.54
N VAL A 143 0.29 6.63 -1.95
CA VAL A 143 0.33 7.87 -1.16
C VAL A 143 -1.03 8.07 -0.52
N LYS A 144 -1.07 7.99 0.80
CA LYS A 144 -2.30 8.10 1.59
C LYS A 144 -2.21 9.29 2.53
N GLY A 145 -3.21 10.18 2.46
CA GLY A 145 -3.34 11.26 3.43
C GLY A 145 -3.58 10.71 4.84
N VAL A 146 -2.89 11.28 5.83
CA VAL A 146 -3.07 10.88 7.23
C VAL A 146 -4.53 11.05 7.64
N THR A 147 -5.08 10.06 8.35
CA THR A 147 -6.42 10.14 8.93
C THR A 147 -6.29 10.42 10.42
N TYR A 148 -7.03 11.42 10.90
CA TYR A 148 -7.05 11.72 12.33
C TYR A 148 -7.87 10.69 13.10
N CYS A 149 -7.24 9.99 14.03
CA CYS A 149 -7.84 8.92 14.84
C CYS A 149 -8.14 9.36 16.29
N GLY A 150 -8.07 10.67 16.60
CA GLY A 150 -8.26 11.21 17.94
C GLY A 150 -6.96 11.64 18.62
N GLU A 151 -7.10 12.33 19.75
CA GLU A 151 -5.98 12.75 20.60
C GLU A 151 -5.41 11.54 21.35
N SER A 152 -4.09 11.37 21.30
CA SER A 152 -3.38 10.39 22.13
C SER A 152 -2.16 11.05 22.73
N ALA A 153 -1.74 10.63 23.93
CA ALA A 153 -0.54 11.18 24.57
C ALA A 153 0.75 11.01 23.74
N ALA A 154 0.73 10.13 22.73
CA ALA A 154 1.86 9.85 21.85
C ALA A 154 1.87 10.67 20.55
N SER A 155 0.75 11.32 20.16
CA SER A 155 0.60 11.99 18.87
C SER A 155 0.20 13.46 19.03
N SER A 156 0.94 14.35 18.36
CA SER A 156 0.62 15.77 18.24
C SER A 156 -0.20 16.11 16.98
N LEU A 157 -0.69 15.09 16.25
CA LEU A 157 -1.46 15.29 15.03
C LEU A 157 -2.84 15.88 15.36
N THR A 158 -3.24 16.90 14.59
CA THR A 158 -4.55 17.53 14.67
C THR A 158 -5.28 17.40 13.34
N MET A 159 -6.57 17.77 13.30
CA MET A 159 -7.32 17.85 12.04
C MET A 159 -6.68 18.79 11.01
N ALA A 160 -5.92 19.80 11.43
CA ALA A 160 -5.21 20.69 10.52
C ALA A 160 -4.08 19.98 9.76
N ASN A 161 -3.62 18.83 10.24
CA ASN A 161 -2.58 18.03 9.60
C ASN A 161 -3.11 17.05 8.56
N VAL A 162 -4.43 16.87 8.47
CA VAL A 162 -5.09 15.99 7.49
C VAL A 162 -5.15 16.71 6.15
N PRO A 163 -4.48 16.22 5.09
CA PRO A 163 -4.54 16.84 3.77
C PRO A 163 -5.90 16.56 3.11
N TRP A 164 -6.39 17.51 2.33
CA TRP A 164 -7.49 17.29 1.40
C TRP A 164 -7.05 16.42 0.22
N HIS A 165 -8.00 15.80 -0.47
CA HIS A 165 -7.67 14.96 -1.62
C HIS A 165 -6.89 15.68 -2.72
N GLU A 166 -7.29 16.92 -3.04
CA GLU A 166 -6.59 17.77 -4.00
C GLU A 166 -5.15 18.08 -3.58
N GLU A 167 -4.88 18.16 -2.28
CA GLU A 167 -3.52 18.34 -1.74
C GLU A 167 -2.69 17.07 -1.97
N VAL A 168 -3.26 15.88 -1.74
CA VAL A 168 -2.58 14.60 -2.04
C VAL A 168 -2.33 14.45 -3.54
N VAL A 169 -3.30 14.82 -4.39
CA VAL A 169 -3.13 14.82 -5.86
C VAL A 169 -1.97 15.71 -6.27
N ARG A 170 -1.90 16.94 -5.73
CA ARG A 170 -0.81 17.88 -6.03
C ARG A 170 0.55 17.34 -5.60
N PHE A 171 0.65 16.82 -4.39
CA PHE A 171 1.89 16.18 -3.90
C PHE A 171 2.35 15.07 -4.85
N VAL A 172 1.41 14.19 -5.24
CA VAL A 172 1.71 13.05 -6.12
C VAL A 172 2.13 13.52 -7.53
N GLN A 173 1.50 14.56 -8.07
CA GLN A 173 1.92 15.15 -9.35
C GLN A 173 3.34 15.72 -9.29
N GLU A 174 3.67 16.45 -8.22
CA GLU A 174 5.01 16.99 -7.98
C GLU A 174 6.05 15.86 -7.80
N LEU A 175 5.71 14.79 -7.06
CA LEU A 175 6.58 13.63 -6.86
C LEU A 175 6.82 12.85 -8.16
N VAL A 176 5.76 12.57 -8.93
CA VAL A 176 5.87 11.83 -10.20
C VAL A 176 6.69 12.60 -11.24
N ALA A 177 6.69 13.93 -11.21
CA ALA A 177 7.54 14.75 -12.07
C ALA A 177 9.05 14.49 -11.84
N LEU A 178 9.44 14.00 -10.66
CA LEU A 178 10.81 13.61 -10.32
C LEU A 178 11.12 12.13 -10.63
N LEU A 179 10.11 11.34 -11.03
CA LEU A 179 10.20 9.89 -11.18
C LEU A 179 9.89 9.48 -12.64
N PRO A 180 10.89 9.48 -13.54
CA PRO A 180 10.65 9.29 -14.98
C PRO A 180 10.04 7.93 -15.35
N ASP A 181 10.23 6.90 -14.52
CA ASP A 181 9.72 5.54 -14.74
C ASP A 181 8.34 5.28 -14.12
N TYR A 182 7.75 6.29 -13.49
CA TYR A 182 6.50 6.19 -12.74
C TYR A 182 5.45 7.16 -13.28
N GLU A 183 4.18 6.79 -13.12
CA GLU A 183 3.03 7.62 -13.47
C GLU A 183 1.87 7.35 -12.50
N ILE A 184 0.92 8.28 -12.39
CA ILE A 184 -0.30 8.08 -11.59
C ILE A 184 -1.18 7.05 -12.30
N ALA A 185 -1.50 5.96 -11.61
CA ALA A 185 -2.32 4.88 -12.13
C ALA A 185 -3.78 4.97 -11.66
N CYS A 186 -3.97 5.13 -10.35
CA CYS A 186 -5.30 5.08 -9.73
C CYS A 186 -5.46 6.17 -8.67
N GLU A 187 -6.71 6.48 -8.33
CA GLU A 187 -7.08 7.23 -7.14
C GLU A 187 -8.20 6.53 -6.38
N HIS A 188 -8.31 6.82 -5.09
CA HIS A 188 -9.45 6.48 -4.26
C HIS A 188 -9.76 7.66 -3.34
N GLU A 189 -10.59 8.58 -3.83
CA GLU A 189 -10.93 9.85 -3.16
C GLU A 189 -11.45 9.60 -1.73
N HIS A 190 -12.32 8.60 -1.56
CA HIS A 190 -12.96 8.33 -0.27
C HIS A 190 -11.96 7.95 0.83
N SER A 191 -10.85 7.31 0.48
CA SER A 191 -9.77 6.94 1.42
C SER A 191 -8.59 7.90 1.36
N ASN A 192 -8.72 8.99 0.60
CA ASN A 192 -7.68 9.97 0.34
C ASN A 192 -6.35 9.34 -0.09
N CYS A 193 -6.40 8.46 -1.10
CA CYS A 193 -5.26 7.68 -1.54
C CYS A 193 -5.06 7.79 -3.05
N LEU A 194 -3.80 7.85 -3.49
CA LEU A 194 -3.41 7.72 -4.89
C LEU A 194 -2.41 6.57 -5.03
N LEU A 195 -2.48 5.88 -6.17
CA LEU A 195 -1.53 4.85 -6.57
C LEU A 195 -0.68 5.37 -7.72
N ILE A 196 0.61 5.47 -7.47
CA ILE A 196 1.63 5.64 -8.51
C ILE A 196 2.10 4.25 -8.93
N GLY A 197 2.13 3.97 -10.23
CA GLY A 197 2.60 2.72 -10.78
C GLY A 197 3.88 2.89 -11.59
N HIS A 198 4.79 1.94 -11.50
CA HIS A 198 5.92 1.86 -12.43
C HIS A 198 5.39 1.53 -13.84
N LYS A 199 5.89 2.23 -14.86
CA LYS A 199 5.51 2.08 -16.28
C LYS A 199 5.60 0.66 -16.84
N LYS A 200 6.34 -0.26 -16.19
CA LYS A 200 6.35 -1.69 -16.57
C LYS A 200 4.99 -2.39 -16.42
N PHE A 201 4.07 -1.80 -15.66
CA PHE A 201 2.67 -2.23 -15.54
C PHE A 201 1.72 -1.46 -16.48
N LYS A 202 2.24 -0.62 -17.38
CA LYS A 202 1.47 0.09 -18.41
C LYS A 202 1.69 -0.57 -19.77
N VAL A 203 0.85 -1.55 -20.10
CA VAL A 203 0.97 -2.36 -21.32
C VAL A 203 0.09 -1.74 -22.40
N SER A 204 0.68 -1.38 -23.54
CA SER A 204 -0.03 -0.77 -24.68
C SER A 204 -0.84 0.48 -24.30
N GLY A 205 -0.31 1.28 -23.37
CA GLY A 205 -0.97 2.50 -22.85
C GLY A 205 -2.02 2.26 -21.78
N GLU A 206 -2.36 1.01 -21.47
CA GLU A 206 -3.35 0.65 -20.44
C GLU A 206 -2.67 0.18 -19.15
N TRP A 207 -3.25 0.51 -18.00
CA TRP A 207 -2.74 0.10 -16.70
C TRP A 207 -3.14 -1.33 -16.35
N TRP A 208 -2.18 -2.12 -15.87
CA TRP A 208 -2.34 -3.47 -15.34
C TRP A 208 -1.88 -3.54 -13.89
N THR A 209 -2.48 -2.70 -13.05
CA THR A 209 -2.14 -2.60 -11.63
C THR A 209 -2.97 -3.55 -10.77
N TRP A 210 -3.96 -4.25 -11.31
CA TRP A 210 -4.77 -5.20 -10.54
C TRP A 210 -4.04 -6.54 -10.35
N ILE A 211 -4.50 -7.34 -9.40
CA ILE A 211 -3.92 -8.66 -9.09
C ILE A 211 -4.84 -9.73 -9.66
N ASP A 212 -4.29 -10.61 -10.51
CA ASP A 212 -4.92 -11.88 -10.85
C ASP A 212 -4.63 -12.89 -9.73
N TYR A 213 -5.53 -12.97 -8.75
CA TYR A 213 -5.35 -13.85 -7.59
C TYR A 213 -5.32 -15.33 -7.98
N SER A 214 -6.13 -15.74 -8.95
CA SER A 214 -6.14 -17.14 -9.42
C SER A 214 -4.79 -17.49 -10.04
N ARG A 215 -4.26 -16.61 -10.88
CA ARG A 215 -2.94 -16.78 -11.47
C ARG A 215 -1.82 -16.77 -10.44
N PHE A 216 -1.88 -15.89 -9.44
CA PHE A 216 -0.94 -15.91 -8.33
C PHE A 216 -0.94 -17.26 -7.60
N GLN A 217 -2.13 -17.82 -7.30
CA GLN A 217 -2.24 -19.11 -6.61
C GLN A 217 -1.66 -20.27 -7.43
N GLU A 218 -1.85 -20.26 -8.75
CA GLU A 218 -1.19 -21.23 -9.65
C GLU A 218 0.34 -21.13 -9.59
N LEU A 219 0.87 -19.89 -9.67
CA LEU A 219 2.30 -19.64 -9.72
C LEU A 219 2.99 -19.98 -8.40
N VAL A 220 2.40 -19.62 -7.26
CA VAL A 220 2.97 -19.94 -5.95
C VAL A 220 2.95 -21.44 -5.68
N LEU A 221 1.92 -22.15 -6.12
CA LEU A 221 1.87 -23.62 -6.04
C LEU A 221 2.99 -24.26 -6.88
N GLN A 222 3.24 -23.77 -8.09
CA GLN A 222 4.34 -24.25 -8.95
C GLN A 222 5.71 -23.95 -8.34
N TYR A 223 5.88 -22.76 -7.74
CA TYR A 223 7.08 -22.40 -7.00
C TYR A 223 7.33 -23.39 -5.85
N GLU A 224 6.32 -23.67 -5.03
CA GLU A 224 6.44 -24.62 -3.92
C GLU A 224 6.75 -26.04 -4.37
N GLN A 225 6.03 -26.56 -5.36
CA GLN A 225 6.20 -27.93 -5.87
C GLN A 225 7.57 -28.14 -6.52
N SER A 226 8.16 -27.08 -7.08
CA SER A 226 9.49 -27.13 -7.70
C SER A 226 10.64 -26.86 -6.74
N GLY A 227 10.36 -26.65 -5.44
CA GLY A 227 11.37 -26.26 -4.46
C GLY A 227 12.07 -24.92 -4.80
N GLY A 228 11.35 -24.02 -5.46
CA GLY A 228 11.86 -22.71 -5.88
C GLY A 228 12.58 -22.68 -7.23
N ALA A 229 12.66 -23.80 -7.97
CA ALA A 229 13.26 -23.82 -9.30
C ALA A 229 12.41 -23.07 -10.35
N LYS A 230 11.08 -23.14 -10.26
CA LYS A 230 10.16 -22.32 -11.05
C LYS A 230 9.87 -21.03 -10.30
N THR A 231 10.35 -19.91 -10.81
CA THR A 231 10.13 -18.58 -10.25
C THR A 231 9.07 -17.81 -11.05
N PHE A 232 8.57 -16.72 -10.48
CA PHE A 232 7.63 -15.81 -11.11
C PHE A 232 7.81 -14.40 -10.55
N SER A 233 7.35 -13.42 -11.31
CA SER A 233 7.42 -12.00 -11.01
C SER A 233 6.03 -11.37 -10.88
N ALA A 234 5.98 -10.13 -10.37
CA ALA A 234 4.75 -9.34 -10.27
C ALA A 234 3.99 -9.19 -11.61
N ARG A 235 4.69 -9.27 -12.76
CA ARG A 235 4.08 -9.16 -14.09
C ARG A 235 3.35 -10.43 -14.52
N ASP A 236 3.66 -11.58 -13.93
CA ASP A 236 3.08 -12.87 -14.30
C ASP A 236 1.66 -13.07 -13.77
N TYR A 237 1.24 -12.22 -12.82
CA TYR A 237 -0.09 -12.23 -12.21
C TYR A 237 -0.72 -10.84 -12.14
N MET A 238 -0.36 -9.96 -13.08
CA MET A 238 -1.01 -8.65 -13.22
C MET A 238 -2.32 -8.78 -14.02
N ALA A 239 -3.34 -8.04 -13.61
CA ALA A 239 -4.61 -7.94 -14.29
C ALA A 239 -4.92 -6.48 -14.67
N ARG A 240 -5.75 -6.31 -15.69
CA ARG A 240 -6.16 -4.99 -16.17
C ARG A 240 -6.81 -4.19 -15.05
N THR A 241 -6.42 -2.93 -14.93
CA THR A 241 -6.97 -2.01 -13.93
C THR A 241 -8.43 -1.69 -14.27
N PRO A 242 -9.36 -1.80 -13.30
CA PRO A 242 -10.74 -1.41 -13.51
C PRO A 242 -10.86 0.06 -13.92
N GLN A 243 -11.73 0.37 -14.89
CA GLN A 243 -11.86 1.73 -15.43
C GLN A 243 -12.26 2.76 -14.37
N TRP A 244 -13.13 2.38 -13.42
CA TRP A 244 -13.57 3.23 -12.31
C TRP A 244 -12.45 3.55 -11.30
N ALA A 245 -11.38 2.75 -11.30
CA ALA A 245 -10.24 2.93 -10.40
C ALA A 245 -9.17 3.86 -10.98
N LEU A 246 -9.17 4.07 -12.30
CA LEU A 246 -8.16 4.88 -12.97
C LEU A 246 -8.20 6.33 -12.46
N PHE A 247 -7.03 6.95 -12.38
CA PHE A 247 -6.94 8.38 -12.06
C PHE A 247 -7.70 9.22 -13.08
N GLY A 248 -8.57 10.12 -12.61
CA GLY A 248 -9.44 10.94 -13.45
C GLY A 248 -10.74 10.27 -13.87
N ALA A 249 -11.00 9.02 -13.44
CA ALA A 249 -12.29 8.37 -13.65
C ALA A 249 -13.41 9.11 -12.93
N ARG A 250 -14.64 9.04 -13.46
CA ARG A 250 -15.81 9.70 -12.88
C ARG A 250 -16.07 9.22 -11.44
N GLU A 251 -15.80 7.95 -11.18
CA GLU A 251 -16.01 7.28 -9.91
C GLU A 251 -14.93 7.61 -8.87
N ARG A 252 -13.79 8.17 -9.29
CA ARG A 252 -12.64 8.51 -8.44
C ARG A 252 -12.23 7.37 -7.49
N GLY A 253 -12.22 6.15 -8.01
CA GLY A 253 -11.87 4.94 -7.27
C GLY A 253 -13.01 4.24 -6.55
N PHE A 254 -14.20 4.82 -6.45
CA PHE A 254 -15.29 4.18 -5.73
C PHE A 254 -15.91 3.06 -6.58
N ASP A 255 -15.94 1.81 -6.10
CA ASP A 255 -16.50 0.70 -6.86
C ASP A 255 -17.99 0.96 -7.18
N PRO A 256 -18.41 0.95 -8.47
CA PRO A 256 -19.80 1.13 -8.87
C PRO A 256 -20.79 0.13 -8.25
N LYS A 257 -20.32 -1.03 -7.78
CA LYS A 257 -21.15 -2.03 -7.10
C LYS A 257 -21.52 -1.62 -5.67
N ASP A 258 -20.79 -0.68 -5.09
CA ASP A 258 -21.03 -0.17 -3.75
C ASP A 258 -21.89 1.10 -3.79
N THR A 259 -22.58 1.36 -2.68
CA THR A 259 -23.43 2.55 -2.54
C THR A 259 -22.75 3.56 -1.63
N ARG A 260 -22.36 4.71 -2.19
CA ARG A 260 -21.75 5.80 -1.41
C ARG A 260 -22.82 6.43 -0.51
N TYR A 261 -22.70 6.21 0.80
CA TYR A 261 -23.56 6.88 1.78
C TYR A 261 -22.95 8.23 2.16
N GLN A 262 -23.50 9.30 1.57
CA GLN A 262 -23.18 10.65 2.03
C GLN A 262 -24.03 10.94 3.26
N ARG A 263 -23.38 11.35 4.36
CA ARG A 263 -24.12 11.92 5.49
C ARG A 263 -24.92 13.11 4.93
N LYS A 264 -26.25 13.08 5.10
CA LYS A 264 -27.10 14.24 4.82
C LYS A 264 -26.70 15.38 5.76
N ASN A 265 -25.69 16.16 5.39
CA ASN A 265 -25.51 17.46 6.00
C ASN A 265 -26.63 18.34 5.46
N LYS A 266 -27.60 18.69 6.32
CA LYS A 266 -28.23 20.01 6.20
C LYS A 266 -27.07 20.98 6.06
N ALA A 267 -26.98 21.67 4.93
CA ALA A 267 -26.10 22.81 4.80
C ALA A 267 -26.40 23.75 5.98
N LYS A 268 -25.49 23.85 6.95
CA LYS A 268 -25.29 25.13 7.60
C LYS A 268 -24.34 25.84 6.67
N ASP A 269 -24.93 26.70 5.87
CA ASP A 269 -24.24 27.81 5.23
C ASP A 269 -23.38 28.48 6.30
N ILE A 270 -22.06 28.41 6.14
CA ILE A 270 -21.12 29.24 6.90
C ILE A 270 -20.61 30.28 5.91
N SER A 271 -21.52 31.00 5.25
CA SER A 271 -21.30 32.41 4.99
C SER A 271 -21.40 33.14 6.34
N GLY A 272 -20.26 33.54 6.92
CA GLY A 272 -20.28 34.41 8.08
C GLY A 272 -19.02 34.37 8.94
N CYS A 273 -18.06 35.24 8.56
CA CYS A 273 -16.87 35.68 9.30
C CYS A 273 -15.70 34.69 9.42
#